data_AF-A0A524G0P8-F1
#
_entry.id   AF-A0A524G0P8-F1
#
_cell.length_a   1.000
_cell.length_b   1.000
_cell.length_c   1.000
_cell.angle_alpha   90.00
_cell.angle_beta   90.00
_cell.angle_gamma   90.00
#
_symmetry.space_group_name_H-M   'P 1'
#
loop_
_entity.id
_entity.type
_entity.pdbx_description
1 polymer ?
#
loop_
_entity_poly.entity_id
_entity_poly.type
_entity_poly.pdbx_seq_one_letter_code
_entity_poly.pdbx_strand_id
1 'polypeptide(L)'
;MDILFKCPECKGNALIQMTDEEADEVKQRIQTEGRSPTLIIRCENNHELLVTLYNPRTGEGLGVRDIVVPLRSDKDNSVPKKEKESSEIDWLTKAFGGKS
;
A
#
# COMPACT_ATOMS: atom_id res chain seq x y z
N MET A 1 15.11 10.59 -7.23
CA MET A 1 15.19 10.25 -5.79
C MET A 1 15.09 8.75 -5.50
N ASP A 2 15.89 8.24 -4.56
CA ASP A 2 15.89 6.84 -4.11
C ASP A 2 15.62 6.72 -2.59
N ILE A 3 14.70 5.83 -2.20
CA ILE A 3 14.38 5.56 -0.78
C ILE A 3 14.61 4.08 -0.46
N LEU A 4 15.65 3.82 0.34
CA LEU A 4 16.04 2.47 0.76
C LEU A 4 15.48 2.14 2.15
N PHE A 5 14.90 0.96 2.31
CA PHE A 5 14.40 0.46 3.59
C PHE A 5 14.47 -1.07 3.68
N LYS A 6 14.15 -1.62 4.85
CA LYS A 6 14.22 -3.06 5.12
C LYS A 6 12.85 -3.70 5.13
N CYS A 7 12.73 -4.83 4.46
CA CYS A 7 11.56 -5.70 4.54
C CYS A 7 11.40 -6.21 5.98
N PRO A 8 10.24 -6.04 6.64
CA PRO A 8 10.07 -6.49 8.01
C PRO A 8 10.08 -8.02 8.15
N GLU A 9 9.67 -8.77 7.12
CA GLU A 9 9.66 -10.25 7.09
C GLU A 9 11.08 -10.84 7.00
N CYS A 10 11.82 -10.54 5.92
CA CYS A 10 13.08 -11.22 5.62
C CYS A 10 14.33 -10.38 5.90
N LYS A 11 14.16 -9.12 6.35
CA LYS A 11 15.24 -8.13 6.53
C LYS A 11 16.02 -7.80 5.24
N GLY A 12 15.52 -8.24 4.10
CA GLY A 12 16.08 -7.91 2.79
C GLY A 12 15.84 -6.44 2.41
N ASN A 13 16.61 -5.94 1.45
CA ASN A 13 16.48 -4.58 0.95
C ASN A 13 15.22 -4.41 0.09
N ALA A 14 14.59 -3.25 0.22
CA ALA A 14 13.58 -2.75 -0.70
C ALA A 14 13.92 -1.32 -1.08
N LEU A 15 13.67 -0.97 -2.34
CA LEU A 15 14.01 0.32 -2.92
C LEU A 15 12.77 0.90 -3.60
N ILE A 16 12.47 2.14 -3.29
CA ILE A 16 11.58 2.97 -4.10
C ILE A 16 12.46 3.88 -4.95
N GLN A 17 12.39 3.71 -6.25
CA GLN A 17 12.98 4.62 -7.22
C GLN A 17 11.88 5.50 -7.77
N MET A 18 12.11 6.81 -7.77
CA MET A 18 11.18 7.81 -8.29
C MET A 18 11.97 8.94 -8.93
N THR A 19 11.44 9.57 -9.98
CA THR A 19 12.03 10.82 -10.47
C THR A 19 11.77 11.95 -9.48
N ASP A 20 12.47 13.06 -9.66
CA ASP A 20 12.25 14.22 -8.81
C ASP A 20 10.88 14.86 -9.10
N GLU A 21 10.36 14.78 -10.33
CA GLU A 21 8.99 15.19 -10.65
C GLU A 21 7.94 14.33 -9.93
N GLU A 22 8.09 13.00 -9.96
CA GLU A 22 7.17 12.08 -9.27
C GLU A 22 7.17 12.32 -7.76
N ALA A 23 8.36 12.56 -7.18
CA ALA A 23 8.48 12.88 -5.77
C ALA A 23 7.77 14.21 -5.42
N ASP A 24 7.87 15.22 -6.28
CA ASP A 24 7.22 16.51 -6.07
C ASP A 24 5.70 16.44 -6.25
N GLU A 25 5.21 15.66 -7.20
CA GLU A 25 3.76 15.37 -7.32
C GLU A 25 3.21 14.71 -6.06
N VAL A 26 3.92 13.72 -5.52
CA VAL A 26 3.54 13.04 -4.28
C VAL A 26 3.55 14.03 -3.10
N LYS A 27 4.56 14.89 -2.99
CA LYS A 27 4.61 15.92 -1.94
C LYS A 27 3.44 16.89 -2.04
N GLN A 28 3.14 17.38 -3.24
CA GLN A 28 2.02 18.29 -3.49
C GLN A 28 0.70 17.62 -3.12
N ARG A 29 0.51 16.35 -3.51
CA ARG A 29 -0.68 15.59 -3.16
C ARG A 29 -0.86 15.43 -1.65
N ILE A 30 0.22 15.17 -0.91
CA ILE A 30 0.18 15.10 0.55
C ILE A 30 -0.24 16.45 1.15
N GLN A 31 0.25 17.57 0.58
CA GLN A 31 -0.10 18.91 1.05
C GLN A 31 -1.54 19.31 0.73
N THR A 32 -2.04 18.98 -0.47
CA THR A 32 -3.37 19.38 -0.93
C THR A 32 -4.48 18.49 -0.37
N GLU A 33 -4.27 17.16 -0.34
CA GLU A 33 -5.27 16.20 0.13
C GLU A 33 -5.16 15.93 1.63
N GLY A 34 -4.04 16.29 2.27
CA GLY A 34 -3.74 15.96 3.66
C GLY A 34 -3.57 14.46 3.92
N ARG A 35 -3.39 13.66 2.86
CA ARG A 35 -3.30 12.19 2.91
C ARG A 35 -1.96 11.69 2.40
N SER A 36 -1.36 10.79 3.18
CA SER A 36 -0.16 10.06 2.80
C SER A 36 -0.51 8.95 1.81
N PRO A 37 0.04 8.94 0.58
CA PRO A 37 -0.19 7.86 -0.36
C PRO A 37 0.55 6.59 0.05
N THR A 38 -0.01 5.46 -0.35
CA THR A 38 0.56 4.13 -0.14
C THR A 38 0.91 3.51 -1.49
N LEU A 39 2.13 3.01 -1.62
CA LEU A 39 2.66 2.37 -2.82
C LEU A 39 2.83 0.87 -2.58
N ILE A 40 2.73 0.08 -3.65
CA ILE A 40 3.04 -1.35 -3.63
C ILE A 40 4.46 -1.54 -4.17
N ILE A 41 5.35 -2.09 -3.36
CA ILE A 41 6.77 -2.28 -3.68
C ILE A 41 7.16 -3.73 -3.37
N ARG A 42 8.19 -4.24 -4.05
CA ARG A 42 8.73 -5.57 -3.76
C ARG A 42 10.14 -5.46 -3.19
N CYS A 43 10.45 -6.24 -2.17
CA CYS A 43 11.83 -6.39 -1.69
C CYS A 43 12.63 -7.34 -2.59
N GLU A 44 13.94 -7.43 -2.37
CA GLU A 44 14.84 -8.32 -3.11
C GLU A 44 14.44 -9.82 -3.04
N ASN A 45 13.70 -10.22 -2.00
CA ASN A 45 13.15 -11.57 -1.83
C ASN A 45 11.71 -11.71 -2.35
N ASN A 46 11.23 -10.75 -3.15
CA ASN A 46 9.93 -10.77 -3.81
C ASN A 46 8.69 -10.76 -2.88
N HIS A 47 8.84 -10.34 -1.61
CA HIS A 47 7.70 -10.01 -0.76
C HIS A 47 7.07 -8.70 -1.22
N GLU A 48 5.75 -8.69 -1.33
CA GLU A 48 4.98 -7.48 -1.61
C GLU A 48 4.85 -6.65 -0.34
N LEU A 49 5.05 -5.34 -0.44
CA LEU A 49 5.07 -4.40 0.67
C LEU A 49 4.18 -3.22 0.32
N LEU A 50 3.28 -2.87 1.23
CA LEU A 50 2.52 -1.63 1.19
C LEU A 50 3.30 -0.58 1.99
N VAL A 51 3.76 0.46 1.30
CA VAL A 51 4.65 1.48 1.85
C VAL A 51 3.97 2.84 1.83
N THR A 52 3.78 3.44 2.99
CA THR A 52 3.13 4.75 3.12
C THR A 52 4.17 5.86 3.18
N LEU A 53 4.06 6.83 2.28
CA LEU A 53 4.98 7.96 2.17
C LEU A 53 4.50 9.20 2.95
N TYR A 54 5.43 10.00 3.45
CA TYR A 54 5.11 11.26 4.13
C TYR A 54 6.15 12.34 3.85
N ASN A 55 5.74 13.60 4.06
CA ASN A 55 6.64 14.76 4.01
C ASN A 55 7.37 14.92 5.36
N PRO A 56 8.70 14.73 5.42
CA PRO A 56 9.47 14.96 6.64
C PRO A 56 9.44 16.45 7.00
N ARG A 57 9.41 16.78 8.31
CA ARG A 57 9.50 18.18 8.76
C ARG A 57 10.87 18.82 8.51
N THR A 58 11.91 18.01 8.38
CA THR A 58 13.31 18.43 8.49
C THR A 58 14.13 18.26 7.21
N GLY A 59 13.51 18.00 6.04
CA GLY A 59 14.32 17.73 4.86
C GLY A 59 13.61 17.80 3.52
N GLU A 60 14.42 17.92 2.48
CA GLU A 60 14.05 17.73 1.09
C GLU A 60 13.77 16.24 0.84
N GLY A 61 12.61 15.93 0.26
CA GLY A 61 12.26 14.58 -0.17
C GLY A 61 11.04 13.97 0.54
N LEU A 62 10.89 12.65 0.38
CA LEU A 62 9.82 11.85 0.98
C LEU A 62 10.42 10.83 1.94
N GLY A 63 9.73 10.60 3.06
CA GLY A 63 10.05 9.56 4.03
C GLY A 63 9.06 8.40 3.97
N VAL A 64 9.46 7.26 4.52
CA VAL A 64 8.58 6.09 4.73
C VAL A 64 8.05 6.13 6.16
N ARG A 65 6.73 6.14 6.31
CA ARG A 65 6.06 6.11 7.63
C ARG A 65 5.81 4.67 8.07
N ASP A 66 5.12 3.91 7.23
CA ASP A 66 4.65 2.56 7.54
C ASP A 66 5.03 1.59 6.41
N ILE A 67 5.38 0.36 6.80
CA ILE A 67 5.67 -0.75 5.88
C ILE A 67 4.82 -1.93 6.35
N VAL A 68 3.82 -2.30 5.56
CA VAL A 68 2.89 -3.40 5.86
C VAL A 68 3.11 -4.52 4.87
N VAL A 69 3.17 -5.76 5.37
CA VAL A 69 3.22 -6.96 4.53
C VAL A 69 1.79 -7.49 4.42
N PRO A 70 1.19 -7.56 3.23
CA PRO A 70 -0.13 -8.14 3.06
C PRO A 70 -0.04 -9.64 3.33
N LEU A 71 -0.94 -10.14 4.18
CA LEU A 71 -1.09 -11.57 4.38
C LEU A 71 -1.65 -12.17 3.08
N ARG A 72 -0.84 -13.01 2.41
CA ARG A 72 -1.37 -13.85 1.33
C ARG A 72 -2.26 -14.91 1.96
N SER A 73 -3.53 -14.96 1.54
CA SER A 73 -4.50 -15.99 1.94
C SER A 73 -4.15 -17.40 1.43
N ASP A 74 -2.99 -17.57 0.81
CA ASP A 74 -2.60 -18.79 0.09
C ASP A 74 -1.84 -19.80 0.98
N LYS A 75 -1.83 -19.59 2.30
CA LYS A 75 -1.48 -20.65 3.27
C LYS A 75 -2.71 -21.45 3.70
N ASP A 76 -3.58 -21.80 2.76
CA ASP A 76 -4.51 -22.91 2.93
C ASP A 76 -4.53 -23.79 1.68
N ASN A 77 -3.84 -24.92 1.82
CA ASN A 77 -3.63 -25.95 0.82
C ASN A 77 -4.86 -26.87 0.69
N SER A 78 -6.09 -26.34 0.73
CA SER A 78 -7.30 -27.17 0.63
C SER A 78 -8.63 -26.40 0.52
N VAL A 79 -8.89 -25.65 -0.57
CA VAL A 79 -10.30 -25.41 -0.99
C VAL A 79 -10.36 -25.30 -2.52
N PRO A 80 -11.24 -26.05 -3.22
CA PRO A 80 -11.38 -25.92 -4.67
C PRO A 80 -11.88 -24.52 -5.03
N LYS A 81 -11.27 -23.90 -6.06
CA LYS A 81 -11.81 -22.70 -6.73
C LYS A 81 -13.28 -22.96 -7.09
N LYS A 82 -14.19 -22.41 -6.28
CA LYS A 82 -15.56 -22.16 -6.70
C LYS A 82 -15.64 -20.67 -6.97
N GLU A 83 -15.64 -20.34 -8.25
CA GLU A 83 -16.21 -19.09 -8.74
C GLU A 83 -17.56 -18.89 -8.05
N LYS A 84 -17.64 -17.89 -7.19
CA LYS A 84 -18.89 -17.28 -6.80
C LYS A 84 -18.73 -15.79 -7.07
N GLU A 85 -19.24 -15.37 -8.22
CA GLU A 85 -19.75 -14.03 -8.41
C GLU A 85 -20.65 -13.69 -7.22
N SER A 86 -20.10 -13.03 -6.21
CA SER A 86 -20.88 -12.42 -5.14
C SER A 86 -20.93 -10.93 -5.41
N SER A 87 -22.07 -10.52 -5.97
CA SER A 87 -22.47 -9.16 -6.30
C SER A 87 -22.04 -8.13 -5.24
N GLU A 88 -21.23 -7.16 -5.65
CA GLU A 88 -20.66 -6.06 -4.83
C GLU A 88 -21.70 -5.11 -4.20
N ILE A 89 -23.01 -5.35 -4.39
CA ILE A 89 -24.09 -4.41 -4.06
C ILE A 89 -24.72 -4.68 -2.68
N ASP A 90 -24.48 -5.84 -2.04
CA ASP A 90 -25.31 -6.27 -0.91
C ASP A 90 -24.86 -5.73 0.48
N TRP A 91 -23.68 -5.12 0.61
CA TRP A 91 -23.21 -4.58 1.89
C TRP A 91 -23.65 -3.13 2.15
N LEU A 92 -23.80 -2.32 1.10
CA LEU A 92 -24.23 -0.92 1.21
C LEU A 92 -25.69 -0.83 1.69
N THR A 93 -26.56 -1.72 1.20
CA THR A 93 -27.99 -1.70 1.53
C THR A 93 -28.26 -2.07 3.00
N LYS A 94 -27.45 -2.98 3.57
CA LYS A 94 -27.51 -3.35 4.99
C LYS A 94 -27.01 -2.25 5.93
N ALA A 95 -25.99 -1.48 5.53
CA ALA A 95 -25.40 -0.45 6.38
C ALA A 95 -26.31 0.78 6.56
N PHE A 96 -27.17 1.07 5.58
CA PHE A 96 -27.98 2.30 5.56
C PHE A 96 -29.50 2.08 5.68
N GLY A 97 -29.95 0.87 6.00
CA GLY A 97 -31.34 0.63 6.42
C GLY A 97 -32.39 0.97 5.35
N GLY A 98 -32.11 0.68 4.08
CA GLY A 98 -33.10 0.80 3.01
C GLY A 98 -34.17 -0.27 3.16
N LYS A 99 -35.37 0.10 3.61
CA LYS A 99 -36.54 -0.77 3.55
C LYS A 99 -37.00 -0.86 2.08
N SER A 100 -37.16 -2.09 1.60
CA SER A 100 -37.95 -2.43 0.42
C SER A 100 -39.38 -1.92 0.52
#